data_AF-A0A645E088-F1
#
_entry.id   AF-A0A645E088-F1
#
_cell.length_a   1.000
_cell.length_b   1.000
_cell.length_c   1.000
_cell.angle_alpha   90.00
_cell.angle_beta   90.00
_cell.angle_gamma   90.00
#
_symmetry.space_group_name_H-M   'P 1'
#
loop_
_entity.id
_entity.type
_entity.pdbx_description
1 polymer ?
#
loop_
_entity_poly.entity_id
_entity_poly.type
_entity_poly.pdbx_seq_one_letter_code
_entity_poly.pdbx_strand_id
1 'polypeptide(L)'
;MNRHSPYWGRQRINIQEIRDDNFVSMSYSPQFTGSFPVTDWKSFQTQSVLGDLESVKQAVSIGNYIAITPHFSVIDDIYTRQGLIWPIRLTGFDSGLLIFEAHTPEMEKFAFENALLKKIKELHITLEEREEARVKNLKEKKEE
;
A
#
# COMPACT_ATOMS: atom_id res chain seq x y z
N MET A 1 6.34 5.58 -6.83
CA MET A 1 6.95 6.29 -7.98
C MET A 1 8.33 6.79 -7.58
N ASN A 2 9.24 7.05 -8.53
CA ASN A 2 10.56 7.65 -8.25
C ASN A 2 10.64 9.14 -8.60
N ARG A 3 11.82 9.74 -8.35
CA ARG A 3 12.12 11.17 -8.53
C ARG A 3 11.97 11.69 -9.95
N HIS A 4 11.91 10.81 -10.94
CA HIS A 4 11.75 11.19 -12.35
C HIS A 4 10.28 11.28 -12.77
N SER A 5 9.36 10.81 -11.92
CA SER A 5 7.93 10.90 -12.15
C SER A 5 7.42 12.35 -12.08
N PRO A 6 6.50 12.77 -12.98
CA PRO A 6 5.89 14.10 -12.94
C PRO A 6 5.00 14.34 -11.70
N TYR A 7 4.73 13.27 -10.95
CA TYR A 7 3.93 13.29 -9.72
C TYR A 7 4.78 13.34 -8.45
N TRP A 8 6.11 13.38 -8.57
CA TRP A 8 7.01 13.46 -7.41
C TRP A 8 6.68 14.66 -6.51
N GLY A 9 6.66 14.44 -5.20
CA GLY A 9 6.35 15.47 -4.21
C GLY A 9 4.85 15.80 -4.07
N ARG A 10 3.98 15.31 -4.96
CA ARG A 10 2.53 15.46 -4.79
C ARG A 10 2.04 14.61 -3.62
N GLN A 11 0.99 15.08 -2.96
CA GLN A 11 0.37 14.36 -1.84
C GLN A 11 -0.73 13.39 -2.27
N ARG A 12 -1.38 13.66 -3.41
CA ARG A 12 -2.48 12.86 -3.95
C ARG A 12 -2.49 12.89 -5.48
N ILE A 13 -2.95 11.81 -6.08
CA ILE A 13 -3.25 11.68 -7.51
C ILE A 13 -4.51 10.83 -7.70
N ASN A 14 -5.28 11.11 -8.75
CA ASN A 14 -6.38 10.26 -9.17
C ASN A 14 -5.86 9.11 -10.04
N ILE A 15 -6.45 7.91 -9.92
CA ILE A 15 -6.06 6.76 -10.75
C ILE A 15 -6.15 7.02 -12.26
N GLN A 16 -7.07 7.90 -12.69
CA GLN A 16 -7.19 8.28 -14.10
C GLN A 16 -5.93 8.97 -14.64
N GLU A 17 -5.19 9.70 -13.80
CA GLU A 17 -3.98 10.43 -14.21
C GLU A 17 -2.83 9.49 -14.59
N ILE A 18 -2.83 8.25 -14.08
CA ILE A 18 -1.69 7.35 -14.17
C ILE A 18 -1.92 6.12 -15.06
N ARG A 19 -3.07 6.05 -15.75
CA ARG A 19 -3.45 4.87 -16.56
C ARG A 19 -2.48 4.58 -17.72
N ASP A 20 -1.83 5.61 -18.22
CA ASP A 20 -0.89 5.49 -19.34
C ASP A 20 0.57 5.30 -18.85
N ASP A 21 0.82 5.32 -17.54
CA ASP A 21 2.14 5.04 -16.98
C ASP A 21 2.46 3.54 -17.00
N ASN A 22 3.75 3.20 -17.03
CA ASN A 22 4.18 1.82 -16.89
C ASN A 22 3.90 1.32 -15.47
N PHE A 23 2.95 0.40 -15.37
CA PHE A 23 2.55 -0.18 -14.10
C PHE A 23 3.35 -1.45 -13.81
N VAL A 24 3.85 -1.55 -12.58
CA VAL A 24 4.47 -2.77 -12.06
C VAL A 24 3.74 -3.21 -10.80
N SER A 25 3.37 -4.48 -10.75
CA SER A 25 2.72 -5.10 -9.60
C SER A 25 3.43 -6.36 -9.14
N MET A 26 3.16 -6.77 -7.91
CA MET A 26 3.59 -8.06 -7.39
C MET A 26 2.59 -9.13 -7.84
N SER A 27 3.09 -10.33 -8.13
CA SER A 27 2.29 -11.53 -8.29
C SER A 27 1.66 -11.87 -6.94
N TYR A 28 0.34 -11.67 -6.83
CA TYR A 28 -0.40 -12.20 -5.70
C TYR A 28 -0.82 -13.64 -6.04
N SER A 29 -0.68 -14.54 -5.06
CA SER A 29 -1.14 -15.92 -5.19
C SER A 29 -2.57 -15.98 -5.78
N PRO A 30 -2.92 -16.99 -6.60
CA PRO A 30 -4.25 -17.13 -7.20
C PRO A 30 -5.41 -16.96 -6.21
N GLN A 31 -5.18 -17.25 -4.93
CA GLN A 31 -6.16 -17.12 -3.85
C GLN A 31 -6.55 -15.67 -3.50
N PHE A 32 -5.76 -14.68 -3.92
CA PHE A 32 -6.02 -13.25 -3.72
C PHE A 32 -6.59 -12.57 -4.98
N THR A 33 -6.78 -13.31 -6.08
CA THR A 33 -7.22 -12.75 -7.37
C THR A 33 -8.64 -12.20 -7.36
N GLY A 34 -9.45 -12.53 -6.35
CA GLY A 34 -10.81 -12.01 -6.17
C GLY A 34 -10.95 -10.83 -5.20
N SER A 35 -9.92 -10.51 -4.41
CA SER A 35 -10.02 -9.57 -3.28
C SER A 35 -8.87 -8.56 -3.17
N PHE A 36 -7.79 -8.76 -3.92
CA PHE A 36 -6.88 -7.67 -4.29
C PHE A 36 -7.45 -6.96 -5.53
N PRO A 37 -7.26 -5.65 -5.70
CA PRO A 37 -7.86 -4.87 -6.80
C PRO A 37 -7.21 -5.13 -8.17
N VAL A 38 -7.04 -6.41 -8.52
CA VAL A 38 -6.61 -6.90 -9.83
C VAL A 38 -7.65 -6.55 -10.90
N THR A 39 -8.92 -6.37 -10.52
CA THR A 39 -10.01 -5.97 -11.42
C THR A 39 -9.79 -4.59 -12.07
N ASP A 40 -9.21 -3.64 -11.34
CA ASP A 40 -8.94 -2.30 -11.85
C ASP A 40 -7.61 -2.20 -12.60
N TRP A 41 -6.73 -3.20 -12.49
CA TRP A 41 -5.43 -3.17 -13.15
C TRP A 41 -5.54 -3.28 -14.66
N LYS A 42 -6.61 -3.90 -15.20
CA LYS A 42 -6.88 -3.92 -16.65
C LYS A 42 -6.98 -2.52 -17.28
N SER A 43 -7.10 -1.47 -16.47
CA SER A 43 -7.14 -0.09 -16.95
C SER A 43 -5.77 0.54 -17.25
N PHE A 44 -4.66 -0.12 -16.89
CA PHE A 44 -3.31 0.34 -17.24
C PHE A 44 -2.87 -0.22 -18.60
N GLN A 45 -2.31 0.63 -19.46
CA GLN A 45 -1.88 0.21 -20.81
C GLN A 45 -0.68 -0.73 -20.79
N THR A 46 0.33 -0.43 -19.97
CA THR A 46 1.57 -1.21 -19.86
C THR A 46 1.69 -1.79 -18.47
N GLN A 47 1.87 -3.11 -18.38
CA GLN A 47 1.88 -3.84 -17.12
C GLN A 47 3.03 -4.86 -17.06
N SER A 48 3.65 -4.96 -15.90
CA SER A 48 4.63 -6.00 -15.58
C SER A 48 4.35 -6.57 -14.20
N VAL A 49 4.44 -7.89 -14.07
CA VAL A 49 4.20 -8.60 -12.82
C VAL A 49 5.50 -9.21 -12.34
N LEU A 50 5.90 -8.91 -11.11
CA LEU A 50 7.13 -9.38 -10.47
C LEU A 50 6.83 -10.36 -9.33
N GLY A 51 7.79 -11.21 -8.97
CA GLY A 51 7.57 -12.29 -8.00
C GLY A 51 7.36 -11.85 -6.55
N ASP A 52 7.86 -10.67 -6.18
CA ASP A 52 7.86 -10.19 -4.81
C ASP A 52 7.84 -8.65 -4.71
N LEU A 53 7.53 -8.15 -3.52
CA LEU A 53 7.39 -6.72 -3.24
C LEU A 53 8.71 -5.95 -3.33
N GLU A 54 9.82 -6.59 -3.00
CA GLU A 54 11.14 -5.96 -3.03
C GLU A 54 11.56 -5.68 -4.48
N SER A 55 11.34 -6.65 -5.37
CA SER A 55 11.51 -6.49 -6.82
C SER A 55 10.64 -5.35 -7.39
N VAL A 56 9.40 -5.21 -6.90
CA VAL A 56 8.52 -4.07 -7.26
C VAL A 56 9.11 -2.74 -6.83
N LYS A 57 9.56 -2.62 -5.58
CA LYS A 57 10.18 -1.40 -5.06
C LYS A 57 11.45 -1.07 -5.84
N GLN A 58 12.30 -2.05 -6.09
CA GLN A 58 13.52 -1.87 -6.87
C GLN A 58 13.21 -1.36 -8.28
N ALA A 59 12.26 -1.99 -9.00
CA ALA A 59 11.83 -1.56 -10.33
C ALA A 59 11.32 -0.12 -10.34
N VAL A 60 10.49 0.26 -9.36
CA VAL A 60 10.04 1.66 -9.20
C VAL A 60 11.19 2.60 -8.91
N SER A 61 12.14 2.22 -8.05
CA SER A 61 13.25 3.09 -7.66
C SER A 61 14.19 3.44 -8.82
N ILE A 62 14.46 2.48 -9.70
CA ILE A 62 15.42 2.62 -10.80
C ILE A 62 14.79 3.01 -12.15
N GLY A 63 13.52 2.64 -12.37
CA GLY A 63 12.85 2.77 -13.66
C GLY A 63 11.68 3.75 -13.63
N ASN A 64 11.15 4.11 -14.80
CA ASN A 64 9.93 4.92 -14.89
C ASN A 64 8.69 4.03 -14.74
N TYR A 65 8.52 3.49 -13.53
CA TYR A 65 7.39 2.65 -13.16
C TYR A 65 6.60 3.23 -11.98
N ILE A 66 5.32 2.91 -11.95
CA ILE A 66 4.44 3.12 -10.81
C ILE A 66 3.98 1.78 -10.25
N ALA A 67 3.77 1.74 -8.93
CA ALA A 67 3.24 0.57 -8.26
C ALA A 67 2.17 1.00 -7.26
N ILE A 68 1.12 0.19 -7.15
CA ILE A 68 0.09 0.32 -6.12
C ILE A 68 0.32 -0.82 -5.13
N THR A 69 0.62 -0.46 -3.89
CA THR A 69 0.95 -1.40 -2.82
C THR A 69 0.23 -0.96 -1.53
N PRO A 70 0.03 -1.87 -0.56
CA PRO A 70 -0.50 -1.48 0.74
C PRO A 70 0.39 -0.43 1.40
N HIS A 71 -0.22 0.58 2.04
CA HIS A 71 0.52 1.71 2.62
C HIS A 71 1.60 1.27 3.62
N PHE A 72 1.32 0.27 4.46
CA PHE A 72 2.28 -0.25 5.44
C PHE A 72 3.57 -0.79 4.80
N SER A 73 3.54 -1.17 3.52
CA SER A 73 4.70 -1.70 2.82
C SER A 73 5.78 -0.65 2.53
N VAL A 74 5.44 0.64 2.64
CA VAL A 74 6.32 1.78 2.34
C VAL A 74 6.57 2.71 3.53
N ILE A 75 5.93 2.47 4.68
CA ILE A 75 6.18 3.19 5.94
C ILE A 75 7.56 2.80 6.46
N ASP A 76 8.42 3.80 6.70
CA ASP A 76 9.81 3.65 7.18
C ASP A 76 10.71 2.71 6.34
N ASP A 77 10.27 2.38 5.14
CA ASP A 77 10.98 1.55 4.19
C ASP A 77 12.29 2.22 3.72
N ILE A 78 13.29 1.39 3.38
CA ILE A 78 14.63 1.89 3.00
C ILE A 78 14.58 2.79 1.75
N TYR A 79 13.74 2.48 0.77
CA TYR A 79 13.62 3.26 -0.46
C TYR A 79 12.94 4.61 -0.21
N THR A 80 11.96 4.65 0.70
CA THR A 80 11.32 5.90 1.14
C THR A 80 12.30 6.77 1.93
N ARG A 81 13.03 6.18 2.90
CA ARG A 81 14.01 6.91 3.74
C ARG A 81 15.18 7.48 2.93
N GLN A 82 15.59 6.79 1.86
CA GLN A 82 16.63 7.26 0.94
C GLN A 82 16.10 8.22 -0.14
N GLY A 83 14.79 8.52 -0.15
CA GLY A 83 14.20 9.40 -1.17
C GLY A 83 14.24 8.81 -2.59
N LEU A 84 14.26 7.48 -2.71
CA LEU A 84 14.23 6.77 -3.99
C LEU A 84 12.79 6.53 -4.46
N ILE A 85 11.87 6.34 -3.51
CA ILE A 85 10.45 6.16 -3.76
C ILE A 85 9.67 7.22 -3.00
N TRP A 86 8.70 7.81 -3.69
CA TRP A 86 7.71 8.70 -3.08
C TRP A 86 6.38 7.97 -2.96
N PRO A 87 5.88 7.71 -1.73
CA PRO A 87 4.54 7.22 -1.52
C PRO A 87 3.55 8.36 -1.75
N ILE A 88 2.52 8.10 -2.56
CA ILE A 88 1.47 9.08 -2.87
C ILE A 88 0.11 8.46 -2.60
N ARG A 89 -0.83 9.25 -2.07
CA ARG A 89 -2.20 8.79 -1.87
C ARG A 89 -2.92 8.70 -3.21
N LEU A 90 -3.37 7.52 -3.58
CA LEU A 90 -4.21 7.31 -4.75
C LEU A 90 -5.68 7.58 -4.39
N THR A 91 -6.40 8.30 -5.26
CA THR A 91 -7.85 8.53 -5.15
C THR A 91 -8.57 7.99 -6.40
N GLY A 92 -9.90 7.83 -6.31
CA GLY A 92 -10.68 7.19 -7.38
C GLY A 92 -10.45 5.69 -7.49
N PHE A 93 -9.90 5.08 -6.44
CA PHE A 93 -9.59 3.66 -6.33
C PHE A 93 -10.14 3.14 -5.00
N ASP A 94 -11.07 2.19 -5.06
CA ASP A 94 -11.68 1.61 -3.87
C ASP A 94 -11.07 0.24 -3.61
N SER A 95 -10.06 0.18 -2.74
CA SER A 95 -9.29 -1.05 -2.55
C SER A 95 -9.94 -2.07 -1.63
N GLY A 96 -11.01 -1.70 -0.89
CA GLY A 96 -11.85 -2.60 -0.07
C GLY A 96 -11.12 -3.60 0.85
N LEU A 97 -9.82 -3.44 1.07
CA LEU A 97 -8.94 -4.48 1.58
C LEU A 97 -9.13 -4.62 3.08
N LEU A 98 -9.80 -5.68 3.48
CA LEU A 98 -10.01 -6.05 4.88
C LEU A 98 -8.97 -7.09 5.30
N ILE A 99 -8.35 -6.85 6.45
CA ILE A 99 -7.40 -7.79 7.06
C ILE A 99 -8.17 -8.59 8.12
N PHE A 100 -8.18 -9.92 7.98
CA PHE A 100 -8.85 -10.82 8.92
C PHE A 100 -7.84 -11.69 9.68
N GLU A 101 -8.13 -11.93 10.96
CA GLU A 101 -7.44 -12.94 11.76
C GLU A 101 -8.04 -14.33 11.44
N ALA A 102 -7.26 -15.21 10.81
CA ALA A 102 -7.64 -16.61 10.61
C ALA A 102 -7.22 -17.46 11.83
N HIS A 103 -8.13 -18.29 12.34
CA HIS A 103 -7.84 -19.22 13.42
C HIS A 103 -8.64 -20.52 13.26
N THR A 104 -8.06 -21.63 13.70
CA THR A 104 -8.78 -22.91 13.84
C THR A 104 -9.57 -22.88 15.14
N PRO A 105 -10.91 -23.00 15.12
CA PRO A 105 -11.75 -22.85 16.32
C PRO A 105 -11.45 -23.83 17.44
N GLU A 106 -10.91 -25.00 17.09
CA GLU A 106 -10.73 -26.16 17.97
C GLU A 106 -9.35 -26.20 18.65
N MET A 107 -8.42 -25.31 18.29
CA MET A 107 -7.13 -25.20 18.96
C MET A 107 -7.20 -24.21 20.12
N GLU A 108 -6.92 -24.67 21.33
CA GLU A 108 -6.62 -23.79 22.45
C GLU A 108 -5.37 -22.97 22.12
N LYS A 109 -5.56 -21.66 21.97
CA LYS A 109 -4.45 -20.71 21.82
C LYS A 109 -3.64 -20.69 23.10
N PHE A 110 -2.32 -20.84 22.99
CA PHE A 110 -1.45 -20.73 24.16
C PHE A 110 -1.57 -19.33 24.78
N ALA A 111 -1.36 -19.22 26.10
CA ALA A 111 -1.46 -17.93 26.82
C ALA A 111 -0.62 -16.80 26.18
N PHE A 112 0.53 -17.16 25.61
CA PHE A 112 1.40 -16.24 24.86
C PHE A 112 0.76 -15.75 23.56
N GLU A 113 0.14 -16.64 22.77
CA GLU A 113 -0.51 -16.28 21.51
C GLU A 113 -1.68 -15.33 21.75
N ASN A 114 -2.49 -15.57 22.79
CA ASN A 114 -3.58 -14.66 23.18
C ASN A 114 -3.06 -13.28 23.60
N ALA A 115 -1.96 -13.22 24.36
CA ALA A 115 -1.35 -11.96 24.75
C ALA A 115 -0.77 -11.20 23.55
N LEU A 116 -0.12 -11.91 22.63
CA LEU A 116 0.42 -11.35 21.40
C LEU A 116 -0.68 -10.82 20.48
N LEU A 117 -1.75 -11.59 20.27
CA LEU A 117 -2.90 -11.20 19.47
C LEU A 117 -3.60 -9.96 20.03
N LYS A 118 -3.77 -9.90 21.36
CA LYS A 118 -4.28 -8.71 22.03
C LYS A 118 -3.41 -7.50 21.72
N LYS A 119 -2.08 -7.65 21.77
CA LYS A 119 -1.15 -6.57 21.46
C LYS A 119 -1.20 -6.14 19.99
N ILE A 120 -1.32 -7.08 19.06
CA ILE A 120 -1.48 -6.77 17.63
C ILE A 120 -2.78 -5.97 17.40
N LYS A 121 -3.89 -6.36 18.03
CA LYS A 121 -5.17 -5.63 17.94
C LYS A 121 -5.08 -4.21 18.49
N GLU A 122 -4.47 -4.03 19.67
CA GLU A 122 -4.22 -2.71 20.25
C GLU A 122 -3.36 -1.83 19.33
N LEU A 123 -2.31 -2.39 18.75
CA LEU A 123 -1.44 -1.68 17.81
C LEU A 123 -2.19 -1.30 16.54
N HIS A 124 -3.06 -2.17 16.01
CA HIS A 124 -3.85 -1.89 14.82
C HIS A 124 -4.76 -0.67 15.03
N ILE A 125 -5.53 -0.67 16.13
CA ILE A 125 -6.41 0.46 16.50
C ILE A 125 -5.59 1.75 16.64
N THR A 126 -4.46 1.68 17.35
CA THR A 126 -3.59 2.86 17.56
C THR A 126 -3.04 3.39 16.24
N LEU A 127 -2.70 2.52 15.29
CA LEU A 127 -2.18 2.90 13.97
C LEU A 127 -3.28 3.53 13.09
N GLU A 128 -4.50 2.99 13.13
CA GLU A 128 -5.65 3.58 12.44
C GLU A 128 -5.94 5.00 12.96
N GLU A 129 -6.04 5.17 14.29
CA GLU A 129 -6.28 6.46 14.93
C GLU A 129 -5.18 7.49 14.60
N ARG A 130 -3.92 7.06 14.57
CA ARG A 130 -2.79 7.93 14.20
C ARG A 130 -2.82 8.34 12.74
N GLU A 131 -3.19 7.44 11.84
CA GLU A 131 -3.28 7.78 10.42
C GLU A 131 -4.47 8.72 10.16
N GLU A 132 -5.61 8.50 10.82
CA GLU A 132 -6.74 9.43 10.79
C GLU A 132 -6.37 10.82 11.30
N ALA A 133 -5.68 10.90 12.45
CA ALA A 133 -5.20 12.15 13.01
C ALA A 133 -4.19 12.86 12.10
N ARG A 134 -3.26 12.11 11.50
CA ARG A 134 -2.30 12.65 10.51
C ARG A 134 -3.02 13.21 9.29
N VAL A 135 -4.01 12.49 8.76
CA VAL A 135 -4.82 12.92 7.62
C VAL A 135 -5.65 14.16 7.97
N LYS A 136 -6.20 14.26 9.19
CA LYS A 136 -6.95 15.43 9.66
C LYS A 136 -6.06 16.67 9.78
N ASN A 137 -4.91 16.56 10.44
CA ASN A 137 -3.95 17.66 10.59
C ASN A 137 -3.40 18.16 9.25
N LEU A 138 -3.29 17.26 8.24
CA LEU A 138 -2.90 17.61 6.88
C LEU A 138 -3.99 18.34 6.09
N LYS A 139 -5.27 18.24 6.49
CA LYS A 139 -6.39 19.01 5.90
C LYS A 139 -6.47 20.41 6.51
N GLU A 140 -6.31 20.53 7.83
CA GLU A 140 -6.39 21.82 8.54
C GLU A 140 -5.26 22.77 8.14
N LYS A 141 -4.03 22.25 7.90
CA LYS A 141 -2.91 23.05 7.36
C LYS A 141 -3.07 23.54 5.91
N LYS A 142 -4.19 23.26 5.24
CA LYS A 142 -4.50 23.76 3.88
C LYS A 142 -5.53 24.89 3.87
N GLU A 143 -6.12 25.20 5.03
CA GLU A 143 -7.11 26.27 5.18
C GLU A 143 -6.52 27.56 5.78
N GLU A 144 -5.22 27.56 6.12
CA GLU A 144 -4.39 28.72 6.47
C GLU A 144 -3.45 29.10 5.32
#